data_AF-F0SZ18-F1
#
_entry.id   AF-F0SZ18-F1
#
_cell.length_a   1.000
_cell.length_b   1.000
_cell.length_c   1.000
_cell.angle_alpha   90.00
_cell.angle_beta   90.00
_cell.angle_gamma   90.00
#
_symmetry.space_group_name_H-M   'P 1'
#
loop_
_entity.id
_entity.type
_entity.pdbx_description
1 polymer ?
#
loop_
_entity_poly.entity_id
_entity_poly.type
_entity_poly.pdbx_seq_one_letter_code
_entity_poly.pdbx_strand_id
1 'polypeptide(L)' 'MKNNQFQLFCENLMNNLTVIKGYVDLSREKAEMKFSAELTEEITEMTTKIKECLTEISRKK' A
#
# COMPACT_ATOMS: atom_id res chain seq x y z
N MET A 1 -13.24 -22.35 0.25
CA MET A 1 -13.89 -21.02 0.06
C MET A 1 -13.61 -20.00 1.18
N LYS A 2 -12.58 -20.14 2.04
CA LYS A 2 -12.40 -19.27 3.23
C LYS A 2 -11.51 -18.02 3.06
N ASN A 3 -10.97 -17.73 1.88
CA ASN A 3 -9.99 -16.64 1.70
C ASN A 3 -10.51 -15.36 1.00
N ASN A 4 -11.78 -15.28 0.59
CA ASN A 4 -12.21 -14.22 -0.35
C ASN A 4 -12.31 -12.83 0.30
N GLN A 5 -12.81 -12.74 1.54
CA GLN A 5 -13.00 -11.44 2.21
C GLN A 5 -11.68 -10.80 2.67
N PHE A 6 -10.75 -11.61 3.21
CA PHE A 6 -9.45 -11.12 3.62
C PHE A 6 -8.58 -10.72 2.42
N GLN A 7 -8.64 -11.49 1.33
CA GLN A 7 -8.00 -11.10 0.07
C GLN A 7 -8.52 -9.76 -0.42
N LEU A 8 -9.85 -9.58 -0.47
CA LEU A 8 -10.46 -8.33 -0.90
C LEU A 8 -10.08 -7.14 0.00
N PHE A 9 -9.98 -7.37 1.31
CA PHE A 9 -9.47 -6.36 2.24
C PHE A 9 -8.04 -5.94 1.91
N CYS A 10 -7.13 -6.90 1.71
CA CYS A 10 -5.74 -6.62 1.36
C CYS A 10 -5.61 -5.92 -0.01
N GLU A 11 -6.41 -6.31 -0.99
CA GLU A 11 -6.48 -5.65 -2.31
C GLU A 11 -6.93 -4.19 -2.18
N ASN A 12 -8.01 -3.94 -1.42
CA ASN A 12 -8.49 -2.58 -1.17
C ASN A 12 -7.48 -1.72 -0.42
N LEU A 13 -6.81 -2.29 0.59
CA LEU A 13 -5.77 -1.59 1.33
C LEU A 13 -4.57 -1.23 0.43
N MET A 14 -4.20 -2.13 -0.48
CA MET A 14 -3.13 -1.88 -1.46
C MET A 14 -3.52 -0.77 -2.46
N ASN A 15 -4.78 -0.73 -2.90
CA ASN A 15 -5.26 0.36 -3.75
C ASN A 15 -5.16 1.71 -3.03
N ASN A 16 -5.62 1.79 -1.77
CA ASN A 16 -5.55 3.02 -0.97
C ASN A 16 -4.11 3.48 -0.76
N LEU A 17 -3.18 2.59 -0.41
CA LEU A 17 -1.77 2.94 -0.24
C LEU A 17 -1.13 3.42 -1.55
N THR A 18 -1.51 2.86 -2.69
CA THR A 18 -1.04 3.31 -4.01
C THR A 18 -1.48 4.75 -4.29
N VAL A 19 -2.73 5.08 -3.97
CA VAL A 19 -3.26 6.45 -4.09
C VAL A 19 -2.52 7.41 -3.17
N ILE A 20 -2.33 7.05 -1.89
CA ILE A 20 -1.60 7.89 -0.92
C ILE A 20 -0.17 8.13 -1.39
N LYS A 21 0.53 7.08 -1.86
CA LYS A 21 1.87 7.21 -2.42
C LYS A 21 1.90 8.20 -3.59
N GLY A 22 0.94 8.12 -4.51
CA GLY A 22 0.82 9.06 -5.62
C GLY A 22 0.66 10.51 -5.15
N TYR A 23 -0.14 10.77 -4.11
CA TYR A 23 -0.25 12.12 -3.53
C TYR A 23 1.06 12.60 -2.89
N VAL A 24 1.77 11.73 -2.17
CA VAL A 24 3.06 12.05 -1.57
C VAL A 24 4.07 12.40 -2.65
N ASP A 25 4.17 11.60 -3.70
CA ASP A 25 5.11 11.82 -4.80
C ASP A 25 4.78 13.13 -5.55
N LEU A 26 3.50 13.37 -5.87
CA LEU A 26 3.06 14.60 -6.54
C LEU A 26 3.31 15.87 -5.70
N SER A 27 3.08 15.80 -4.39
CA SER A 27 3.32 16.95 -3.49
C SER A 27 4.80 17.33 -3.41
N ARG A 28 5.70 16.34 -3.50
CA ARG A 28 7.15 16.53 -3.56
C ARG A 28 7.54 17.22 -4.86
N GLU A 29 6.98 16.79 -5.98
CA GLU A 29 7.24 17.37 -7.31
C GLU A 29 6.75 18.81 -7.43
N LYS A 30 5.56 19.11 -6.88
CA LYS A 30 4.97 20.45 -6.95
C LYS A 30 5.47 21.44 -5.90
N ALA A 31 6.33 20.98 -4.97
CA ALA A 31 6.79 21.73 -3.80
C ALA A 31 5.64 22.34 -2.94
N GLU A 32 4.41 21.86 -3.12
CA GLU A 32 3.22 22.32 -2.40
C GLU A 32 3.30 21.94 -0.92
N MET A 33 3.87 20.76 -0.63
CA MET A 33 4.03 20.24 0.73
C MET A 33 5.15 19.19 0.75
N LYS A 34 6.06 19.25 1.72
CA LYS A 34 7.08 18.21 1.93
C LYS A 34 6.60 17.26 3.03
N PHE A 35 6.17 16.07 2.65
CA PHE A 35 5.96 14.99 3.61
C PHE A 35 7.30 14.52 4.19
N SER A 36 7.27 14.01 5.42
CA SER A 36 8.47 13.49 6.08
C SER A 36 9.02 12.27 5.34
N ALA A 37 10.34 12.07 5.44
CA ALA A 37 10.98 10.84 4.96
C ALA A 37 10.36 9.62 5.64
N GLU A 38 10.09 9.72 6.95
CA GLU A 38 9.42 8.70 7.76
C GLU A 38 8.08 8.26 7.15
N LEU A 39 7.19 9.19 6.76
CA LEU A 39 5.91 8.82 6.14
C LEU A 39 6.09 8.06 4.83
N THR A 40 7.11 8.44 4.03
CA THR A 40 7.41 7.77 2.76
C THR A 40 7.90 6.33 3.00
N GLU A 41 8.72 6.14 4.04
CA GLU A 41 9.22 4.84 4.48
C GLU A 41 8.08 3.96 5.00
N GLU A 42 7.22 4.49 5.88
CA GLU A 42 6.05 3.79 6.42
C GLU A 42 5.11 3.29 5.31
N ILE A 43 4.78 4.13 4.33
CA ILE A 43 3.94 3.75 3.18
C ILE A 43 4.60 2.61 2.37
N THR A 44 5.92 2.68 2.21
CA THR A 44 6.70 1.67 1.47
C THR A 44 6.75 0.34 2.22
N GLU A 45 6.94 0.37 3.53
CA GLU A 45 6.92 -0.81 4.39
C GLU A 45 5.53 -1.46 4.40
N MET A 46 4.47 -0.68 4.58
CA MET A 46 3.08 -1.17 4.54
C MET A 46 2.75 -1.80 3.19
N THR A 47 3.13 -1.15 2.08
CA THR A 47 2.96 -1.68 0.72
C THR A 47 3.64 -3.04 0.56
N THR A 48 4.84 -3.19 1.11
CA THR A 48 5.62 -4.42 1.02
C THR A 48 4.93 -5.56 1.79
N LYS A 49 4.55 -5.30 3.05
CA LYS A 49 3.85 -6.27 3.90
C LYS A 49 2.52 -6.76 3.32
N ILE A 50 1.75 -5.86 2.70
CA ILE A 50 0.47 -6.25 2.07
C ILE A 50 0.69 -7.09 0.81
N LYS A 51 1.71 -6.77 0.01
CA LYS A 51 2.09 -7.59 -1.15
C LYS A 51 2.51 -9.00 -0.74
N GLU A 52 3.29 -9.12 0.34
CA GLU A 52 3.66 -10.42 0.91
C GLU A 52 2.41 -11.19 1.35
N CYS A 53 1.50 -10.53 2.06
CA CYS A 53 0.23 -11.12 2.50
C CYS A 53 -0.62 -11.64 1.31
N LEU A 54 -0.79 -10.83 0.26
CA LEU A 54 -1.51 -11.23 -0.96
C LEU A 54 -0.84 -12.40 -1.69
N THR A 55 0.50 -12.43 -1.69
CA THR A 55 1.28 -13.53 -2.26
C THR A 55 1.04 -14.83 -1.48
N GLU A 56 1.02 -14.78 -0.14
CA GLU A 56 0.71 -15.94 0.70
C GLU A 56 -0.72 -16.45 0.50
N ILE A 57 -1.70 -15.55 0.41
CA ILE A 57 -3.10 -15.91 0.13
C ILE A 57 -3.21 -16.65 -1.20
N SER A 58 -2.51 -16.16 -2.22
CA SER A 58 -2.51 -16.75 -3.57
C SER A 58 -1.86 -18.13 -3.61
N ARG A 59 -0.80 -18.37 -2.81
CA ARG A 59 -0.13 -19.68 -2.71
C ARG A 59 -0.92 -20.74 -1.95
N LYS A 60 -1.89 -20.33 -1.12
CA LYS A 60 -2.75 -21.22 -0.32
C LYS A 60 -4.07 -21.60 -1.00
N LYS A 61 -4.30 -21.13 -2.24
CA LYS A 61 -5.44 -21.49 -3.10
C LYS A 61 -5.10 -22.68 -3.97
#